data_AF-A0A376EQ95-F1
#
_entry.id   AF-A0A376EQ95-F1
#
_cell.length_a   1.000
_cell.length_b   1.000
_cell.length_c   1.000
_cell.angle_alpha   90.00
_cell.angle_beta   90.00
_cell.angle_gamma   90.00
#
_symmetry.space_group_name_H-M   'P 1'
#
loop_
_entity.id
_entity.type
_entity.pdbx_description
1 polymer ?
#
loop_
_entity_poly.entity_id
_entity_poly.type
_entity_poly.pdbx_seq_one_letter_code
_entity_poly.pdbx_strand_id
1 'polypeptide(L)' 'MVYLNDDFEGGETEFENLFTVAPKKGSAMVFYHPLRHEGKILISGKKYVLRTDVIYYNK' A
#
# COMPACT_ATOMS: atom_id res chain seq x y z
N MET A 1 5.11 -3.25 2.16
CA MET A 1 5.02 -2.36 0.98
C MET A 1 5.63 -1.01 1.34
N VAL A 2 6.46 -0.42 0.48
CA VAL A 2 7.18 0.85 0.71
C VAL A 2 6.73 1.88 -0.32
N TYR A 3 6.41 3.10 0.13
CA TYR A 3 6.04 4.21 -0.75
C TYR A 3 7.28 4.98 -1.19
N LEU A 4 7.55 5.03 -2.50
CA LEU A 4 8.77 5.64 -3.05
C LEU A 4 8.58 7.13 -3.40
N ASN A 5 7.34 7.59 -3.45
CA ASN A 5 6.96 8.98 -3.66
C ASN A 5 5.56 9.27 -3.08
N ASP A 6 5.19 10.55 -3.05
CA ASP A 6 3.91 11.09 -2.52
C ASP A 6 3.46 12.38 -3.23
N ASP A 7 4.04 12.69 -4.39
CA ASP A 7 3.70 13.81 -5.26
C ASP A 7 2.58 13.44 -6.27
N PHE A 8 1.47 12.93 -5.76
CA PHE A 8 0.29 12.55 -6.55
C PHE A 8 -1.02 12.74 -5.76
N GLU A 9 -2.15 12.69 -6.46
CA GLU A 9 -3.49 12.81 -5.86
C GLU A 9 -4.28 11.50 -5.97
N GLY A 10 -5.00 11.15 -4.90
CA GLY A 10 -5.63 9.84 -4.75
C GLY A 10 -4.61 8.74 -4.51
N GLY A 11 -4.90 7.52 -4.96
CA GLY A 11 -3.95 6.41 -4.88
C GLY A 11 -3.68 5.92 -3.46
N GLU A 12 -4.57 6.15 -2.50
CA GLU A 12 -4.48 5.59 -1.16
C GLU A 12 -4.52 4.05 -1.18
N THR A 13 -4.09 3.42 -0.09
CA THR A 13 -4.31 1.98 0.10
C THR A 13 -5.48 1.78 1.04
N GLU A 14 -6.58 1.21 0.55
CA GLU A 14 -7.75 0.89 1.37
C GLU A 14 -7.68 -0.56 1.82
N PHE A 15 -7.99 -0.79 3.08
CA PHE A 15 -8.28 -2.10 3.64
C PHE A 15 -9.80 -2.25 3.80
N GLU A 16 -10.37 -3.27 3.18
CA GLU A 16 -11.82 -3.47 3.08
C GLU A 16 -12.46 -3.48 4.49
N ASN A 17 -13.41 -2.57 4.74
CA ASN A 17 -14.12 -2.40 6.01
C ASN A 17 -13.24 -2.07 7.23
N LEU A 18 -12.02 -1.56 7.04
CA LEU A 18 -11.09 -1.27 8.13
C LEU A 18 -10.65 0.20 8.16
N PHE A 19 -9.72 0.58 7.28
CA PHE A 19 -9.15 1.92 7.23
C PHE A 19 -8.41 2.15 5.92
N THR A 20 -8.11 3.42 5.64
CA THR A 20 -7.37 3.86 4.46
C THR A 20 -6.05 4.48 4.88
N VAL A 21 -4.99 4.17 4.14
CA VAL A 21 -3.63 4.66 4.39
C VAL A 21 -3.20 5.59 3.26
N ALA A 22 -2.96 6.85 3.61
CA ALA A 22 -2.38 7.84 2.71
C ALA A 22 -0.88 7.53 2.48
N PRO A 23 -0.40 7.52 1.22
CA PRO A 23 1.00 7.32 0.91
C PRO A 23 1.86 8.45 1.47
N LYS A 24 3.01 8.09 2.06
CA LYS A 24 4.03 9.04 2.48
C LYS A 24 5.39 8.54 2.05
N LYS A 25 6.14 9.34 1.29
CA LYS A 25 7.44 8.94 0.75
C LYS A 25 8.39 8.48 1.87
N GLY A 26 9.04 7.35 1.65
CA GLY A 26 9.99 6.75 2.59
C GLY A 26 9.37 5.94 3.73
N SER A 27 8.04 5.93 3.85
CA SER A 27 7.35 5.08 4.82
C SER A 27 7.13 3.65 4.29
N ALA A 28 7.01 2.71 5.23
CA ALA A 28 6.71 1.32 4.96
C ALA A 28 5.45 0.89 5.71
N MET A 29 4.59 0.16 5.00
CA MET A 29 3.40 -0.47 5.54
C MET A 29 3.62 -1.99 5.61
N VAL A 30 3.46 -2.54 6.81
CA VAL A 30 3.52 -3.98 7.09
C VAL A 30 2.14 -4.41 7.55
N PHE A 31 1.58 -5.43 6.90
CA PHE A 31 0.22 -5.89 7.18
C PHE A 31 0.12 -7.39 6.97
N TYR A 32 -0.88 -8.00 7.61
CA TYR A 32 -1.13 -9.44 7.50
C TYR A 32 -1.69 -9.76 6.11
N HIS A 33 -1.03 -10.67 5.39
CA HIS A 33 -1.28 -10.92 3.96
C HIS A 33 -2.75 -11.19 3.58
N PRO A 34 -3.54 -11.95 4.38
CA PRO A 34 -4.95 -12.20 4.07
C PRO A 34 -5.90 -11.00 4.18
N LEU A 35 -5.47 -9.86 4.75
CA LEU A 35 -6.32 -8.67 4.80
C LEU A 35 -6.58 -8.17 3.37
N ARG A 36 -7.85 -8.09 2.97
CA ARG A 36 -8.24 -7.59 1.63
C ARG A 36 -7.91 -6.10 1.55
N HIS A 37 -7.14 -5.74 0.54
CA HIS A 37 -6.68 -4.38 0.35
C HIS A 37 -6.53 -4.07 -1.14
N GLU A 38 -6.70 -2.80 -1.50
CA GLU A 38 -6.55 -2.31 -2.87
C GLU A 38 -5.84 -0.95 -2.91
N GLY A 39 -5.25 -0.63 -4.06
CA GLY A 39 -4.88 0.75 -4.36
C GLY A 39 -6.09 1.48 -4.96
N LYS A 40 -6.49 2.60 -4.34
CA LYS A 40 -7.52 3.48 -4.89
C LYS A 40 -7.06 4.13 -6.20
N ILE A 41 -8.02 4.69 -6.93
CA ILE A 41 -7.81 5.39 -8.19
C ILE A 41 -6.78 6.51 -7.99
N LEU A 42 -5.81 6.61 -8.90
CA LEU A 42 -4.98 7.79 -9.04
C LEU A 42 -5.74 8.84 -9.83
N ILE A 43 -5.87 10.03 -9.24
CA ILE A 43 -6.54 11.17 -9.86
C ILE A 43 -5.53 11.94 -10.71
N SER A 44 -4.30 12.15 -10.20
CA SER A 44 -3.22 12.83 -10.91
C SER A 44 -1.83 12.35 -10.48
N GLY A 45 -0.82 12.53 -11.33
CA GLY A 45 0.56 12.12 -11.05
C GLY A 45 0.85 10.64 -11.33
N LYS A 46 1.88 10.11 -10.66
CA LYS A 46 2.29 8.70 -10.74
C LYS A 46 2.66 8.20 -9.35
N LYS A 47 2.18 7.01 -8.96
CA LYS A 47 2.54 6.37 -7.69
C LYS A 47 3.54 5.25 -7.91
N TYR A 48 4.65 5.30 -7.19
CA TYR A 48 5.69 4.27 -7.17
C TYR A 48 5.71 3.57 -5.82
N VAL A 49 5.59 2.24 -5.84
CA VAL A 49 5.63 1.39 -4.65
C VAL A 49 6.55 0.19 -4.85
N LEU A 50 7.25 -0.20 -3.80
CA LEU A 50 7.98 -1.47 -3.73
C LEU A 50 7.20 -2.42 -2.82
N ARG A 51 6.88 -3.62 -3.30
CA ARG A 51 6.25 -4.67 -2.50
C ARG A 51 7.16 -5.88 -2.41
N THR A 52 7.19 -6.49 -1.23
CA THR A 52 7.73 -7.82 -0.98
C THR A 52 6.76 -8.52 -0.03
N ASP A 53 6.64 -9.84 -0.16
CA ASP A 53 5.80 -10.68 0.68
C ASP A 53 6.68 -11.65 1.47
N VAL A 54 6.31 -11.89 2.72
CA VAL A 54 6.94 -12.91 3.56
C VAL A 54 6.17 -14.21 3.35
N ILE A 55 6.77 -15.14 2.62
CA ILE A 55 6.22 -16.48 2.41
C ILE A 55 6.91 -17.44 3.38
N TYR A 56 6.13 -18.18 4.15
CA TYR A 56 6.61 -19.18 5.09
C TYR A 56 5.72 -20.43 5.02
N TYR A 57 6.30 -21.57 5.36
CA TYR A 57 5.59 -22.85 5.48
C TYR A 57 5.73 -23.35 6.91
N ASN A 58 4.70 -24.02 7.42
CA ASN A 58 4.81 -24.72 8.70
C ASN A 58 5.76 -25.92 8.54
N LYS A 59 6.61 -26.14 9.54
CA LYS A 59 7.35 -27.40 9.70
C LYS A 59 6.46 -28.45 10.33
#